data_AF-R9IKM7-F1
#
_entry.id   AF-R9IKM7-F1
#
_cell.length_a   1.000
_cell.length_b   1.000
_cell.length_c   1.000
_cell.angle_alpha   90.00
_cell.angle_beta   90.00
_cell.angle_gamma   90.00
#
_symmetry.space_group_name_H-M   'P 1'
#
loop_
_entity.id
_entity.type
_entity.pdbx_description
1 polymer ?
#
loop_
_entity_poly.entity_id
_entity_poly.type
_entity_poly.pdbx_seq_one_letter_code
_entity_poly.pdbx_strand_id
1 'polypeptide(L)' 'MNVRKIYRQIARKNGVTVKEVRNEMQGAILAAYQNPSKNNSVTDAYQRKIPCRRKIPTPEELIRFATGEIQKSRCGYNK' A
#
# COMPACT_ATOMS: atom_id res chain seq x y z
N MET A 1 5.39 -0.01 -13.47
CA MET A 1 4.08 0.51 -13.00
C MET A 1 4.10 2.03 -12.97
N ASN A 2 3.13 2.72 -13.56
CA ASN A 2 3.02 4.18 -13.51
C ASN A 2 1.91 4.60 -12.53
N VAL A 3 2.27 4.79 -11.26
CA VAL A 3 1.31 5.10 -10.18
C VAL A 3 0.54 6.40 -10.44
N ARG A 4 1.17 7.40 -11.06
CA ARG A 4 0.51 8.66 -11.42
C ARG A 4 -0.65 8.44 -12.40
N LYS A 5 -0.49 7.53 -13.37
CA LYS A 5 -1.56 7.18 -14.32
C LYS A 5 -2.72 6.51 -13.59
N ILE A 6 -2.43 5.60 -12.66
CA ILE A 6 -3.44 4.90 -11.85
C ILE A 6 -4.25 5.89 -11.00
N TYR A 7 -3.59 6.80 -10.27
CA TYR A 7 -4.32 7.81 -9.48
C TYR A 7 -5.24 8.67 -10.34
N ARG A 8 -4.80 9.10 -11.52
CA ARG A 8 -5.66 9.87 -12.44
C ARG A 8 -6.88 9.07 -12.92
N GLN A 9 -6.73 7.76 -13.15
CA GLN A 9 -7.83 6.90 -13.56
C GLN A 9 -8.84 6.73 -12.42
N ILE A 10 -8.37 6.47 -11.20
CA ILE A 10 -9.23 6.35 -10.00
C ILE A 10 -9.95 7.67 -9.73
N ALA A 11 -9.22 8.78 -9.77
CA ALA A 11 -9.76 10.13 -9.58
C ALA A 11 -10.92 10.40 -10.55
N ARG A 12 -10.67 10.21 -11.86
CA ARG A 12 -11.70 10.37 -12.90
C ARG A 12 -12.90 9.45 -12.71
N LYS A 13 -12.68 8.17 -12.39
CA LYS A 13 -13.76 7.18 -12.23
C LYS A 13 -14.69 7.53 -11.07
N ASN A 14 -14.16 8.11 -10.00
CA ASN A 14 -14.91 8.41 -8.78
C ASN A 14 -15.33 9.89 -8.68
N GLY A 15 -15.05 10.72 -9.69
CA GLY A 15 -15.37 12.15 -9.65
C GLY A 15 -14.60 12.96 -8.61
N VAL A 16 -13.42 12.49 -8.20
CA VAL A 16 -12.57 13.11 -7.16
C VAL A 16 -11.24 13.57 -7.75
N THR A 17 -10.47 14.31 -6.98
CA THR A 17 -9.11 14.75 -7.34
C THR A 17 -8.06 13.68 -7.03
N VAL A 18 -6.92 13.75 -7.73
CA VAL A 18 -5.76 12.90 -7.42
C VAL A 18 -5.25 13.11 -5.98
N LYS A 19 -5.40 14.33 -5.45
CA LYS A 19 -5.01 14.66 -4.07
C LYS A 19 -5.89 13.91 -3.07
N GLU A 20 -7.20 13.90 -3.28
CA GLU A 20 -8.14 13.17 -2.42
C GLU A 20 -7.86 11.67 -2.44
N VAL A 21 -7.66 11.07 -3.61
CA VAL A 21 -7.27 9.64 -3.72
C VAL A 21 -6.03 9.36 -2.89
N ARG A 22 -5.00 10.22 -3.00
CA ARG A 22 -3.75 10.04 -2.25
C ARG A 22 -3.96 10.19 -0.74
N ASN A 23 -4.75 11.17 -0.33
CA ASN A 23 -5.04 11.45 1.08
C ASN A 23 -5.83 10.30 1.72
N GLU A 24 -6.87 9.81 1.05
CA GLU A 24 -7.68 8.67 1.50
C GLU A 24 -6.83 7.42 1.65
N MET A 25 -5.98 7.11 0.65
CA MET A 25 -5.03 6.00 0.76
C MET A 25 -4.08 6.16 1.95
N GLN A 26 -3.52 7.36 2.16
CA GLN A 26 -2.63 7.62 3.29
C GLN A 26 -3.38 7.50 4.63
N GLY A 27 -4.63 7.93 4.70
CA GLY A 27 -5.50 7.79 5.87
C GLY A 27 -5.78 6.33 6.21
N ALA A 28 -6.09 5.51 5.21
CA ALA A 28 -6.27 4.07 5.38
C ALA A 28 -4.99 3.38 5.89
N ILE A 29 -3.83 3.76 5.35
CA ILE A 29 -2.53 3.26 5.83
C ILE A 29 -2.29 3.70 7.27
N LEU A 30 -2.54 4.96 7.58
CA LEU A 30 -2.37 5.50 8.92
C LEU A 30 -3.22 4.74 9.93
N ALA A 31 -4.50 4.52 9.62
CA ALA A 31 -5.41 3.76 10.46
C ALA A 31 -4.92 2.33 10.71
N ALA A 32 -4.39 1.66 9.67
CA ALA A 32 -3.85 0.30 9.78
C ALA A 32 -2.58 0.20 10.65
N TYR A 33 -1.77 1.26 10.71
CA TYR A 33 -0.53 1.30 11.50
C TYR A 33 -0.74 1.87 12.92
N GLN A 34 -1.76 2.71 13.12
CA GLN A 34 -2.07 3.29 14.44
C GLN A 34 -2.97 2.40 15.29
N ASN A 35 -3.82 1.58 14.66
CA ASN A 35 -4.65 0.59 15.33
C ASN A 35 -4.24 -0.83 14.89
N PRO A 36 -3.01 -1.30 15.19
CA PRO A 36 -2.64 -2.67 14.92
C PRO A 36 -3.59 -3.58 15.70
N SER A 37 -4.29 -4.47 15.01
CA SER A 37 -5.15 -5.46 15.66
C SER A 37 -4.29 -6.27 16.63
N LYS A 38 -4.57 -6.17 17.94
CA LYS A 38 -3.70 -6.65 19.02
C LYS A 38 -3.29 -8.13 18.94
N ASN A 39 -3.93 -8.93 18.08
CA ASN A 39 -3.73 -10.37 17.97
C ASN A 39 -3.28 -10.84 16.58
N ASN A 40 -2.88 -9.95 15.66
CA ASN A 40 -2.59 -10.36 14.28
C ASN A 40 -1.09 -10.33 13.94
N SER A 41 -0.36 -11.33 14.45
CA SER A 41 1.10 -11.49 14.26
C SER A 41 1.52 -11.49 12.78
N VAL A 42 0.65 -12.00 11.90
CA VAL A 42 0.86 -12.00 10.45
C VAL A 42 0.84 -10.58 9.88
N THR A 43 -0.12 -9.75 10.31
CA THR A 43 -0.22 -8.34 9.86
C THR A 43 1.03 -7.56 10.26
N ASP A 44 1.47 -7.70 11.51
CA ASP A 44 2.70 -7.05 12.01
C ASP A 44 3.94 -7.49 11.23
N ALA A 45 4.06 -8.79 10.93
CA ALA A 45 5.18 -9.32 10.16
C ALA A 45 5.25 -8.73 8.74
N TYR A 46 4.10 -8.55 8.07
CA TYR A 46 4.06 -7.91 6.75
C TYR A 46 4.29 -6.40 6.82
N GLN A 47 3.75 -5.71 7.83
CA GLN A 47 3.97 -4.28 8.02
C GLN A 47 5.46 -3.95 8.19
N ARG A 48 6.20 -4.77 8.93
CA ARG A 48 7.66 -4.61 9.10
C ARG A 48 8.48 -4.83 7.83
N LYS A 49 7.95 -5.60 6.85
CA LYS A 49 8.65 -5.86 5.57
C LYS A 49 8.54 -4.71 4.58
N ILE A 50 7.56 -3.82 4.75
CA ILE A 50 7.38 -2.68 3.86
C ILE A 50 8.53 -1.69 4.11
N PRO A 51 9.24 -1.23 3.06
CA PRO A 51 10.27 -0.21 3.22
C PRO A 51 9.65 1.10 3.74
N CYS A 52 9.84 1.42 5.02
CA CYS A 52 9.28 2.59 5.68
C CYS A 52 10.38 3.65 5.91
N ARG A 53 10.57 4.56 4.95
CA ARG A 53 11.57 5.64 5.11
C ARG A 53 11.19 6.65 6.21
N ARG A 54 9.91 6.73 6.59
CA ARG A 54 9.35 7.76 7.49
C ARG A 54 8.40 7.19 8.56
N LYS A 55 8.72 6.02 9.12
CA LYS A 55 7.93 5.24 10.11
C LYS A 55 6.64 4.61 9.58
N ILE A 56 5.82 5.35 8.84
CA ILE A 56 4.61 4.87 8.16
C ILE A 56 4.86 4.96 6.64
N PRO A 57 4.53 3.91 5.87
CA PRO A 57 4.81 3.92 4.44
C PRO A 57 3.91 4.91 3.70
N THR A 58 4.42 5.47 2.60
CA THR A 58 3.58 6.21 1.66
C THR A 58 2.73 5.24 0.82
N PRO A 59 1.63 5.70 0.19
CA PRO A 59 0.86 4.90 -0.75
C PRO A 59 1.73 4.28 -1.85
N GLU A 60 2.73 5.02 -2.36
CA GLU A 60 3.62 4.52 -3.40
C GLU A 60 4.57 3.42 -2.90
N GLU A 61 5.07 3.53 -1.66
CA GLU A 61 5.89 2.49 -1.03
C GLU A 61 5.08 1.21 -0.83
N LEU A 62 3.85 1.33 -0.32
CA LEU A 62 2.94 0.21 -0.12
C LEU A 62 2.59 -0.49 -1.43
N ILE A 63 2.15 0.26 -2.46
CA ILE A 63 1.77 -0.32 -3.75
C ILE A 63 2.97 -1.05 -4.37
N ARG A 64 4.17 -0.44 -4.34
CA ARG A 64 5.38 -1.09 -4.87
C ARG A 64 5.67 -2.41 -4.16
N PHE A 65 5.65 -2.41 -2.83
CA PHE A 65 5.85 -3.64 -2.05
C PHE A 65 4.82 -4.71 -2.40
N ALA A 66 3.52 -4.37 -2.35
CA ALA A 66 2.44 -5.31 -2.65
C ALA A 66 2.53 -5.89 -4.07
N THR A 67 2.84 -5.05 -5.07
CA THR A 67 3.04 -5.53 -6.45
C THR A 67 4.25 -6.46 -6.58
N GLY A 68 5.31 -6.25 -5.79
CA GLY A 68 6.46 -7.13 -5.72
C GLY A 68 6.10 -8.49 -5.12
N GLU A 69 5.35 -8.51 -4.01
CA GLU A 69 4.87 -9.75 -3.41
C GLU A 69 3.95 -10.53 -4.36
N ILE A 70 3.02 -9.86 -5.07
CA ILE A 70 2.17 -10.51 -6.08
C ILE A 70 3.00 -11.12 -7.22
N GLN A 71 4.05 -10.44 -7.67
CA GLN A 71 4.94 -10.97 -8.71
C GLN A 71 5.72 -12.20 -8.22
N LYS A 72 6.22 -12.18 -6.98
CA LYS A 72 6.87 -13.34 -6.36
C LYS A 72 5.91 -14.52 -6.20
N SER A 73 4.63 -14.27 -5.93
CA SER A 73 3.62 -15.33 -5.84
C SER A 73 3.19 -15.87 -7.21
N ARG A 74 3.28 -15.06 -8.27
CA ARG A 74 2.95 -15.46 -9.66
C ARG A 74 4.05 -16.27 -10.32
N CYS A 75 5.30 -15.92 -10.08
CA CYS A 75 6.43 -16.76 -10.43
C CYS A 75 6.65 -17.72 -9.26
N GLY A 76 5.94 -18.86 -9.25
CA GLY A 76 6.03 -19.86 -8.19
C GLY A 76 7.45 -20.01 -7.68
N TYR A 77 7.64 -19.75 -6.39
CA TYR A 77 8.94 -19.84 -5.76
C TYR A 77 9.35 -21.32 -5.75
N ASN A 78 10.22 -21.69 -6.68
CA ASN A 78 11.16 -22.79 -6.46
C ASN A 78 12.02 -22.38 -5.27
N LYS A 79 11.79 -23.02 -4.12
CA LYS A 79 12.66 -22.98 -2.96
C LYS A 79 12.93 -24.40 -2.53
#